data_AF-A0A0F9YII3-F1
#
_entry.id   AF-A0A0F9YII3-F1
#
_cell.length_a   1.000
_cell.length_b   1.000
_cell.length_c   1.000
_cell.angle_alpha   90.00
_cell.angle_beta   90.00
_cell.angle_gamma   90.00
#
_symmetry.space_group_name_H-M   'P 1'
#
loop_
_entity.id
_entity.type
_entity.pdbx_description
1 polymer ?
#
loop_
_entity_poly.entity_id
_entity_poly.type
_entity_poly.pdbx_seq_one_letter_code
_entity_poly.pdbx_strand_id
1 'polypeptide(L)'
;MAALSMTPALVTAAAPAPADNGMANMIYYSLGPSFITNYDGAGRLKYLKTDVSVRIEPGTASMLERHLPYIRNRLVTLLSAQLEEDLTSIRGKEQLRADALNEIKQALDMLERPGASSQLINLYFTSFVIQR
;
A
#
# COMPACT_ATOMS: atom_id res chain seq x y z
N MET A 1 30.92 70.42 -9.63
CA MET A 1 31.12 69.65 -8.38
C MET A 1 29.90 68.76 -8.24
N ALA A 2 29.96 67.57 -8.86
CA ALA A 2 28.80 66.72 -9.12
C ALA A 2 28.50 65.80 -7.92
N ALA A 3 27.22 65.65 -7.63
CA ALA A 3 26.65 64.86 -6.55
C ALA A 3 26.93 63.36 -6.70
N LEU A 4 27.20 62.68 -5.58
CA LEU A 4 27.19 61.21 -5.51
C LEU A 4 26.45 60.77 -4.25
N SER A 5 25.13 60.64 -4.36
CA SER A 5 24.26 60.04 -3.36
C SER A 5 24.32 58.52 -3.52
N MET A 6 24.96 57.83 -2.58
CA MET A 6 25.10 56.38 -2.60
C MET A 6 23.92 55.74 -1.86
N THR A 7 22.91 55.29 -2.59
CA THR A 7 21.80 54.49 -2.06
C THR A 7 22.24 53.05 -1.83
N PRO A 8 21.97 52.42 -0.66
CA PRO A 8 22.22 51.00 -0.49
C PRO A 8 21.10 50.19 -1.14
N ALA A 9 21.48 49.23 -1.98
CA ALA A 9 20.58 48.26 -2.59
C ALA A 9 20.15 47.23 -1.53
N LEU A 10 18.83 47.07 -1.36
CA LEU A 10 18.24 45.99 -0.58
C LEU A 10 18.51 44.65 -1.30
N VAL A 11 19.42 43.85 -0.74
CA VAL A 11 19.57 42.45 -1.11
C VAL A 11 18.37 41.69 -0.57
N THR A 12 17.48 41.24 -1.46
CA THR A 12 16.45 40.28 -1.12
C THR A 12 17.12 38.91 -0.95
N ALA A 13 17.18 38.43 0.30
CA ALA A 13 17.60 37.07 0.59
C ALA A 13 16.46 36.13 0.17
N ALA A 14 16.65 35.43 -0.95
CA ALA A 14 15.78 34.34 -1.35
C ALA A 14 15.89 33.24 -0.28
N ALA A 15 14.80 33.02 0.46
CA ALA A 15 14.68 31.90 1.38
C ALA A 15 14.81 30.57 0.60
N PRO A 16 15.52 29.57 1.14
CA PRO A 16 15.59 28.26 0.49
C PRO A 16 14.19 27.64 0.48
N ALA A 17 13.76 27.16 -0.69
CA ALA A 17 12.53 26.39 -0.84
C ALA A 17 12.60 25.17 0.10
N PRO A 18 11.48 24.79 0.75
CA PRO A 18 11.48 23.64 1.65
C PRO A 18 11.88 22.39 0.87
N ALA A 19 12.88 21.68 1.39
CA ALA A 19 13.30 20.39 0.87
C ALA A 19 12.08 19.47 0.77
N ASP A 20 11.88 18.92 -0.42
CA ASP A 20 10.81 17.98 -0.72
C ASP A 20 11.02 16.74 0.16
N ASN A 21 10.20 16.61 1.20
CA ASN A 21 10.30 15.55 2.17
C ASN A 21 9.89 14.25 1.46
N GLY A 22 10.70 13.19 1.56
CA GLY A 22 10.56 11.90 0.86
C GLY A 22 9.23 11.13 0.99
N MET A 23 8.17 11.75 1.52
CA MET A 23 6.77 11.36 1.40
C MET A 23 6.16 11.71 0.03
N ALA A 24 6.75 12.65 -0.72
CA ALA A 24 6.11 13.28 -1.89
C ALA A 24 6.02 12.41 -3.17
N ASN A 25 6.56 11.18 -3.17
CA ASN A 25 6.53 10.33 -4.37
C ASN A 25 5.94 8.92 -4.14
N MET A 26 5.22 8.67 -3.05
CA MET A 26 4.61 7.35 -2.85
C MET A 26 3.44 7.13 -3.81
N ILE A 27 3.39 5.94 -4.42
CA ILE A 27 2.34 5.53 -5.37
C ILE A 27 1.39 4.57 -4.67
N TYR A 28 0.09 4.71 -4.94
CA TYR A 28 -0.93 3.76 -4.52
C TYR A 28 -1.30 2.87 -5.70
N TYR A 29 -1.03 1.58 -5.59
CA TYR A 29 -1.31 0.60 -6.62
C TYR A 29 -2.48 -0.29 -6.18
N SER A 30 -3.52 -0.35 -7.01
CA SER A 30 -4.71 -1.17 -6.72
C SER A 30 -4.49 -2.60 -7.19
N LEU A 31 -4.70 -3.57 -6.28
CA LEU A 31 -4.67 -4.99 -6.61
C LEU A 31 -6.01 -5.44 -7.18
N GLY A 32 -6.55 -4.71 -8.16
CA GLY A 32 -7.81 -5.05 -8.82
C GLY A 32 -7.70 -6.32 -9.67
N PRO A 33 -8.83 -6.98 -9.99
CA PRO A 33 -10.21 -6.70 -9.54
C PRO A 33 -10.44 -7.09 -8.06
N SER A 34 -11.62 -6.75 -7.51
CA SER A 34 -12.01 -7.11 -6.13
C SER A 34 -11.78 -8.59 -5.83
N PHE A 35 -11.36 -8.89 -4.60
CA PHE A 35 -11.28 -10.24 -4.09
C PHE A 35 -12.66 -10.67 -3.62
N ILE A 36 -13.13 -11.81 -4.12
CA ILE A 36 -14.40 -12.43 -3.70
C ILE A 36 -14.05 -13.86 -3.32
N THR A 37 -14.29 -14.23 -2.06
CA THR A 37 -13.97 -15.57 -1.55
C THR A 37 -14.98 -16.03 -0.51
N ASN A 38 -15.03 -17.33 -0.27
CA ASN A 38 -15.72 -17.90 0.88
C ASN A 38 -14.77 -17.92 2.08
N TYR A 39 -15.30 -17.79 3.29
CA TYR A 39 -14.52 -17.86 4.54
C TYR A 39 -15.18 -18.82 5.55
N ASP A 40 -14.51 -19.11 6.68
CA ASP A 40 -14.96 -19.98 7.78
C ASP A 40 -15.13 -21.49 7.45
N GLY A 41 -15.11 -21.89 6.17
CA GLY A 41 -14.92 -23.27 5.69
C GLY A 41 -15.98 -24.33 6.09
N ALA A 42 -16.85 -24.05 7.05
CA ALA A 42 -17.81 -24.98 7.63
C ALA A 42 -19.17 -24.31 7.86
N GLY A 43 -20.24 -24.96 7.38
CA GLY A 43 -21.62 -24.54 7.63
C GLY A 43 -22.26 -23.77 6.47
N ARG A 44 -22.99 -22.69 6.79
CA ARG A 44 -23.66 -21.86 5.79
C ARG A 44 -22.61 -21.11 4.96
N LEU A 45 -22.91 -20.92 3.67
CA LEU A 45 -22.01 -20.25 2.76
C LEU A 45 -21.90 -18.76 3.12
N LYS A 46 -20.70 -18.33 3.54
CA LYS A 46 -20.40 -16.94 3.88
C LYS A 46 -19.36 -16.39 2.91
N TYR A 47 -19.58 -15.16 2.45
CA TYR A 47 -18.76 -14.50 1.44
C TYR A 47 -18.07 -13.26 2.00
N LEU A 48 -16.83 -13.07 1.58
CA LEU A 48 -16.06 -11.84 1.75
C LEU A 48 -15.82 -11.22 0.37
N LYS A 49 -16.17 -9.94 0.22
CA LYS A 49 -15.74 -9.10 -0.88
C LYS A 49 -14.85 -7.98 -0.36
N THR A 50 -13.63 -7.87 -0.88
CA THR A 50 -12.71 -6.80 -0.49
C THR A 50 -11.93 -6.24 -1.66
N ASP A 51 -11.69 -4.93 -1.63
CA ASP A 51 -10.76 -4.24 -2.52
C ASP A 51 -9.48 -3.93 -1.75
N VAL A 52 -8.34 -4.21 -2.37
CA VAL A 52 -7.02 -4.08 -1.74
C VAL A 52 -6.17 -3.13 -2.56
N SER A 53 -5.54 -2.17 -1.89
CA SER A 53 -4.54 -1.28 -2.48
C SER A 53 -3.28 -1.28 -1.64
N VAL A 54 -2.12 -1.15 -2.28
CA VAL A 54 -0.81 -1.10 -1.62
C VAL A 54 -0.15 0.24 -1.87
N ARG A 55 0.54 0.76 -0.85
CA ARG A 55 1.42 1.92 -0.98
C ARG A 55 2.84 1.45 -1.25
N ILE A 56 3.41 1.92 -2.33
CA ILE A 56 4.72 1.50 -2.86
C ILE A 56 5.59 2.70 -3.18
N GLU A 57 6.91 2.46 -3.27
CA GLU A 57 7.87 3.42 -3.80
C GLU A 57 7.71 3.59 -5.33
N PRO A 58 8.10 4.76 -5.89
CA PRO A 58 8.16 4.98 -7.34
C PRO A 58 8.91 3.86 -8.08
N GLY A 59 8.44 3.49 -9.27
CA GLY A 59 9.10 2.49 -10.12
C GLY A 59 8.83 1.02 -9.71
N THR A 60 8.13 0.80 -8.60
CA THR A 60 7.84 -0.56 -8.09
C THR A 60 6.61 -1.19 -8.78
N ALA A 61 5.74 -0.40 -9.41
CA ALA A 61 4.47 -0.87 -9.96
C ALA A 61 4.64 -2.03 -10.97
N SER A 62 5.61 -1.92 -11.87
CA SER A 62 5.85 -2.93 -12.91
C SER A 62 6.33 -4.28 -12.34
N MET A 63 6.97 -4.28 -11.17
CA MET A 63 7.32 -5.51 -10.45
C MET A 63 6.07 -6.19 -9.88
N LEU A 64 5.16 -5.42 -9.28
CA LEU A 64 3.88 -5.95 -8.80
C LEU A 64 3.01 -6.47 -9.94
N GLU A 65 2.92 -5.74 -11.05
CA GLU A 65 2.14 -6.13 -12.23
C GLU A 65 2.58 -7.49 -12.79
N ARG A 66 3.89 -7.71 -12.87
CA ARG A 66 4.47 -8.96 -13.39
C ARG A 66 4.05 -10.19 -12.57
N HIS A 67 3.98 -10.03 -11.25
CA HIS A 67 3.70 -11.13 -10.31
C HIS A 67 2.29 -11.10 -9.73
N LEU A 68 1.44 -10.21 -10.24
CA LEU A 68 0.10 -10.00 -9.74
C LEU A 68 -0.71 -11.30 -9.62
N PRO A 69 -0.68 -12.25 -10.59
CA PRO A 69 -1.44 -13.50 -10.47
C PRO A 69 -1.05 -14.33 -9.24
N TYR A 70 0.25 -14.45 -8.96
CA TYR A 70 0.75 -15.21 -7.81
C TYR A 70 0.43 -14.50 -6.50
N ILE A 71 0.67 -13.19 -6.44
CA ILE A 71 0.34 -12.36 -5.27
C ILE A 71 -1.15 -12.47 -4.94
N ARG A 72 -2.02 -12.34 -5.95
CA ARG A 72 -3.46 -12.47 -5.77
C ARG A 72 -3.86 -13.85 -5.27
N ASN A 73 -3.24 -14.91 -5.78
CA ASN A 73 -3.53 -16.27 -5.30
C ASN A 73 -3.23 -16.42 -3.81
N ARG A 74 -2.06 -15.94 -3.35
CA ARG A 74 -1.68 -15.95 -1.93
C ARG A 74 -2.70 -15.21 -1.06
N LEU A 75 -3.15 -14.03 -1.50
CA LEU A 75 -4.17 -13.26 -0.79
C LEU A 75 -5.53 -13.97 -0.77
N VAL A 76 -5.95 -14.60 -1.88
CA VAL A 76 -7.21 -15.38 -1.91
C VAL A 76 -7.15 -16.52 -0.89
N THR A 77 -6.04 -17.26 -0.83
CA THR A 77 -5.85 -18.33 0.15
C THR A 77 -5.91 -17.79 1.59
N LEU A 78 -5.17 -16.72 1.89
CA LEU A 78 -5.19 -16.07 3.21
C LEU A 78 -6.61 -15.65 3.62
N LEU A 79 -7.31 -14.95 2.72
CA LEU A 79 -8.67 -14.44 2.96
C LEU A 79 -9.68 -15.57 3.14
N SER A 80 -9.51 -16.68 2.44
CA SER A 80 -10.41 -17.84 2.54
C SER A 80 -10.28 -18.62 3.85
N ALA A 81 -9.13 -18.51 4.52
CA ALA A 81 -8.84 -19.20 5.76
C ALA A 81 -9.31 -18.45 7.02
N GLN A 82 -9.86 -17.23 6.86
CA GLN A 82 -10.27 -16.38 7.99
C GLN A 82 -11.54 -16.89 8.68
N LEU A 83 -11.62 -16.66 9.98
CA LEU A 83 -12.82 -16.88 10.78
C LEU A 83 -13.68 -15.60 10.83
N GLU A 84 -14.95 -15.73 11.25
CA GLU A 84 -15.86 -14.58 11.32
C GLU A 84 -15.37 -13.48 12.27
N GLU A 85 -14.73 -13.84 13.38
CA GLU A 85 -14.17 -12.89 14.35
C GLU A 85 -13.02 -12.05 13.77
N ASP A 86 -12.22 -12.64 12.89
CA ASP A 86 -11.10 -11.97 12.21
C ASP A 86 -11.59 -10.92 11.22
N LEU A 87 -12.73 -11.18 10.58
CA LEU A 87 -13.30 -10.29 9.57
C LEU A 87 -14.19 -9.20 10.17
N THR A 88 -14.74 -9.40 11.38
CA THR A 88 -15.71 -8.46 11.98
C THR A 88 -15.08 -7.52 13.00
N SER A 89 -14.08 -7.98 13.76
CA SER A 89 -13.43 -7.18 14.80
C SER A 89 -12.40 -6.20 14.23
N ILE A 90 -12.20 -5.06 14.91
CA ILE A 90 -11.18 -4.07 14.51
C ILE A 90 -9.78 -4.68 14.58
N ARG A 91 -9.50 -5.42 15.66
CA ARG A 91 -8.22 -6.09 15.86
C ARG A 91 -7.97 -7.17 14.82
N GLY A 92 -8.98 -7.98 14.52
CA GLY A 92 -8.90 -9.02 13.48
C GLY A 92 -8.59 -8.42 12.11
N LYS A 93 -9.28 -7.34 11.72
CA LYS A 93 -9.02 -6.64 10.46
C LYS A 93 -7.61 -6.08 10.37
N GLU A 94 -7.09 -5.50 11.45
CA GLU A 94 -5.71 -4.99 11.45
C GLU A 94 -4.68 -6.11 11.38
N GLN A 95 -4.93 -7.23 12.07
CA GLN A 95 -4.10 -8.43 11.98
C GLN A 95 -4.11 -8.99 10.55
N LEU A 96 -5.29 -9.17 9.96
CA LEU A 96 -5.44 -9.62 8.58
C LEU A 96 -4.75 -8.68 7.58
N ARG A 97 -4.80 -7.36 7.81
CA ARG A 97 -4.10 -6.37 6.99
C ARG A 97 -2.58 -6.55 7.08
N ALA A 98 -2.05 -6.78 8.28
CA ALA A 98 -0.63 -7.03 8.50
C ALA A 98 -0.19 -8.37 7.88
N ASP A 99 -0.99 -9.42 8.00
CA ASP A 99 -0.72 -10.74 7.42
C ASP A 99 -0.76 -10.68 5.89
N ALA A 100 -1.76 -10.00 5.30
CA ALA A 100 -1.83 -9.75 3.87
C ALA A 100 -0.62 -8.97 3.36
N LEU A 101 -0.18 -7.94 4.10
CA LEU A 101 1.02 -7.17 3.77
C LEU A 101 2.25 -8.09 3.74
N ASN A 102 2.40 -8.94 4.75
CA ASN A 102 3.52 -9.88 4.87
C ASN A 102 3.51 -10.93 3.74
N GLU A 103 2.34 -11.45 3.37
CA GLU A 103 2.18 -12.38 2.25
C GLU A 103 2.72 -11.81 0.93
N ILE A 104 2.39 -10.55 0.63
CA ILE A 104 2.91 -9.89 -0.57
C ILE A 104 4.42 -9.69 -0.47
N LYS A 105 4.93 -9.25 0.69
CA LYS A 105 6.37 -9.06 0.91
C LYS A 105 7.15 -10.34 0.68
N GLN A 106 6.71 -11.44 1.27
CA GLN A 106 7.33 -12.76 1.09
C GLN A 106 7.30 -13.21 -0.37
N ALA A 107 6.17 -13.02 -1.06
CA ALA A 107 6.06 -13.34 -2.48
C ALA A 107 7.07 -12.54 -3.33
N LEU A 108 7.23 -11.24 -3.07
CA LEU A 108 8.16 -10.39 -3.80
C LEU A 108 9.63 -10.75 -3.54
N ASP A 109 9.99 -10.99 -2.27
CA ASP A 109 11.36 -11.40 -1.92
C ASP A 109 11.73 -12.77 -2.52
N MET A 110 10.75 -13.67 -2.67
CA MET A 110 10.92 -14.98 -3.29
C MET A 110 11.03 -14.91 -4.82
N LEU A 111 10.21 -14.08 -5.48
CA LEU A 111 10.08 -14.08 -6.94
C LEU A 111 11.07 -13.17 -7.67
N GLU A 112 11.61 -12.15 -6.99
CA GLU A 112 12.50 -11.16 -7.60
C GLU A 112 13.91 -11.28 -7.04
N ARG A 113 14.12 -10.72 -5.85
CA ARG A 113 15.40 -10.74 -5.14
C ARG A 113 15.16 -10.48 -3.66
N PRO A 114 16.07 -10.95 -2.78
CA PRO A 114 16.04 -10.58 -1.37
C PRO A 114 16.00 -9.06 -1.20
N GLY A 115 15.01 -8.57 -0.45
CA GLY A 115 14.82 -7.15 -0.12
C GLY A 115 13.95 -6.36 -1.09
N ALA A 116 13.40 -6.99 -2.14
CA ALA A 116 12.40 -6.38 -3.04
C ALA A 116 11.16 -5.91 -2.27
N SER A 117 10.81 -6.59 -1.17
CA SER A 117 9.70 -6.23 -0.29
C SER A 117 9.82 -4.88 0.40
N SER A 118 11.04 -4.31 0.49
CA SER A 118 11.29 -2.99 1.11
C SER A 118 10.53 -1.87 0.40
N GLN A 119 10.29 -2.04 -0.90
CA GLN A 119 9.57 -1.08 -1.73
C GLN A 119 8.06 -1.04 -1.43
N LEU A 120 7.56 -2.00 -0.64
CA LEU A 120 6.15 -2.12 -0.27
C LEU A 120 5.96 -1.65 1.18
N ILE A 121 5.32 -0.49 1.31
CA ILE A 121 5.30 0.26 2.55
C ILE A 121 4.09 -0.10 3.40
N ASN A 122 2.90 -0.17 2.79
CA ASN A 122 1.67 -0.46 3.51
C ASN A 122 0.58 -1.07 2.60
N LEU A 123 -0.45 -1.66 3.22
CA LEU A 123 -1.62 -2.25 2.57
C LEU A 123 -2.88 -1.66 3.17
N TYR A 124 -3.88 -1.42 2.30
CA TYR A 124 -5.16 -0.82 2.64
C TYR A 124 -6.29 -1.68 2.07
N PHE A 125 -7.26 -1.99 2.92
CA PHE A 125 -8.57 -2.46 2.47
C PHE A 125 -9.42 -1.23 2.13
N THR A 126 -9.68 -1.00 0.84
CA THR A 126 -10.47 0.15 0.36
C THR A 126 -11.97 -0.16 0.31
N SER A 127 -12.33 -1.43 0.33
CA SER A 127 -13.70 -1.94 0.49
C SER A 127 -13.65 -3.23 1.28
N PHE A 128 -14.60 -3.47 2.18
CA PHE A 128 -14.66 -4.66 3.01
C PHE A 128 -16.10 -5.01 3.36
N VAL A 129 -16.68 -5.94 2.61
CA VAL A 129 -18.08 -6.34 2.70
C VAL A 129 -18.16 -7.82 3.03
N ILE A 130 -18.93 -8.15 4.05
CA ILE A 130 -19.17 -9.53 4.50
C ILE A 130 -20.64 -9.85 4.29
N GLN A 131 -20.93 -11.02 3.73
CA GLN A 131 -22.29 -11.52 3.53
C GLN A 131 -22.41 -12.95 4.08
N ARG A 132 -23.51 -13.21 4.79
CA ARG A 132 -23.80 -14.47 5.49
C ARG A 132 -25.22 -14.95 5.23
#